data_AF-A0A1Q8L4A4-F1
#
_entry.id   AF-A0A1Q8L4A4-F1
#
_cell.length_a   1.000
_cell.length_b   1.000
_cell.length_c   1.000
_cell.angle_alpha   90.00
_cell.angle_beta   90.00
_cell.angle_gamma   90.00
#
_symmetry.space_group_name_H-M   'P 1'
#
loop_
_entity.id
_entity.type
_entity.pdbx_description
1 polymer ?
#
loop_
_entity_poly.entity_id
_entity_poly.type
_entity_poly.pdbx_seq_one_letter_code
_entity_poly.pdbx_strand_id
1 'polypeptide(L)'
;MRPVAGPDRGPVRTAPGLRAEPLCPPNPLWASNGIVAGPDGRLWIAQFLGGTVSAFDPATGGLETVLGPDGPLTAPDDLVFGADGELFVVDLPAGLVWRRAPGGAMTVVADGITAPDGIAWHRGRLFVNELCPDGRLLEIDPTGGPPRVLATGLALGNAMEVGPDGLLYYPHLLSGEVWRVDPDGGAPERLLAGLDRPVAVRFDPGGGLRVLSNGGGALWTAEDGRVTATLDTGVGGADNVVFTADGSAWVTGAFHGGLVRVGVDGTATTVLPPGLCGPWGVAADGTDALVADHFSLARVGGGAVTALGDVVTEVRGGIRGLTRHHGDTVVTTGTGVWRGRPGAWTRVADGLAGATGVAACRDGLLVAETGAGRVLHLGDDGSVTVLATGLDGPVDVAVDPTGAVYATLTGSGQVVRLDRDPAGDRRDDRCTVLAAGLHRPEGLAVAGGALWCAEAAAGRLLRIDPVDRTVTVAASGLAFDVRPPHVPADCRSGAATRPAPFAGVAAAGDGSVLVAVNGEGHVLRVGP
;
A
#
# COMPACT_ATOMS: atom_id res chain seq x y z
N MET A 1 -0.29 19.28 4.11
CA MET A 1 1.18 19.28 4.33
C MET A 1 1.61 17.82 4.41
N ARG A 2 2.71 17.47 3.73
CA ARG A 2 3.06 16.10 3.32
C ARG A 2 3.63 15.26 4.48
N PRO A 3 3.31 13.96 4.59
CA PRO A 3 3.97 13.07 5.55
C PRO A 3 5.32 12.59 4.98
N VAL A 4 6.45 13.10 5.48
CA VAL A 4 7.78 12.54 5.15
C VAL A 4 8.69 12.53 6.38
N ALA A 5 9.34 11.39 6.64
CA ALA A 5 10.47 11.28 7.56
C ALA A 5 11.79 11.27 6.76
N GLY A 6 12.78 12.05 7.20
CA GLY A 6 14.13 12.16 6.63
C GLY A 6 14.82 13.44 7.14
N PRO A 7 16.16 13.46 7.34
CA PRO A 7 16.88 14.63 7.86
C PRO A 7 17.01 15.78 6.84
N ASP A 8 17.00 15.48 5.54
CA ASP A 8 17.05 16.48 4.45
C ASP A 8 15.64 16.88 4.01
N ARG A 9 14.95 17.61 4.89
CA ARG A 9 13.68 18.29 4.60
C ARG A 9 13.92 19.43 3.62
N GLY A 10 13.34 19.37 2.42
CA GLY A 10 13.46 20.50 1.49
C GLY A 10 12.95 20.20 0.08
N PRO A 11 12.93 21.22 -0.79
CA PRO A 11 12.70 21.01 -2.21
C PRO A 11 13.77 20.06 -2.77
N VAL A 12 13.39 19.25 -3.75
CA VAL A 12 14.34 18.40 -4.48
C VAL A 12 15.45 19.27 -5.05
N ARG A 13 16.71 18.90 -4.77
CA ARG A 13 17.90 19.55 -5.33
C ARG A 13 18.67 18.55 -6.15
N THR A 14 19.18 19.00 -7.30
CA THR A 14 20.00 18.19 -8.19
C THR A 14 21.43 18.72 -8.26
N ALA A 15 22.38 17.83 -8.58
CA ALA A 15 23.74 18.22 -8.92
C ALA A 15 23.77 19.11 -10.18
N PRO A 16 24.81 19.94 -10.37
CA PRO A 16 24.95 20.75 -11.59
C PRO A 16 24.85 19.91 -12.86
N GLY A 17 24.03 20.38 -13.81
CA GLY A 17 23.80 19.67 -15.07
C GLY A 17 22.85 18.49 -14.97
N LEU A 18 22.11 18.33 -13.87
CA LEU A 18 21.00 17.39 -13.75
C LEU A 18 19.69 18.12 -13.45
N ARG A 19 18.58 17.55 -13.91
CA ARG A 19 17.20 17.96 -13.65
C ARG A 19 16.42 16.80 -13.04
N ALA A 20 15.46 17.13 -12.20
CA ALA A 20 14.49 16.19 -11.64
C ALA A 20 13.09 16.63 -12.06
N GLU A 21 12.43 15.84 -12.90
CA GLU A 21 11.14 16.16 -13.49
C GLU A 21 10.07 15.17 -13.01
N PRO A 22 9.00 15.62 -12.33
CA PRO A 22 7.92 14.74 -11.94
C PRO A 22 7.10 14.30 -13.14
N LEU A 23 6.83 13.00 -13.24
CA LEU A 23 6.01 12.43 -14.31
C LEU A 23 4.50 12.46 -14.00
N CYS A 24 4.14 12.64 -12.73
CA CYS A 24 2.77 12.79 -12.23
C CYS A 24 2.74 13.69 -10.97
N PRO A 25 1.56 14.23 -10.62
CA PRO A 25 1.37 14.89 -9.33
C PRO A 25 1.52 13.91 -8.16
N PRO A 26 1.87 14.39 -6.96
CA PRO A 26 1.87 13.58 -5.74
C PRO A 26 0.46 13.11 -5.38
N ASN A 27 0.38 11.96 -4.71
CA ASN A 27 -0.88 11.42 -4.22
C ASN A 27 -1.38 12.21 -2.98
N PRO A 28 -2.62 12.72 -2.96
CA PRO A 28 -3.16 13.38 -1.77
C PRO A 28 -3.60 12.42 -0.66
N LEU A 29 -3.91 11.15 -0.99
CA LEU A 29 -4.46 10.15 -0.06
C LEU A 29 -3.89 8.76 -0.35
N TRP A 30 -2.99 8.25 0.50
CA TRP A 30 -2.36 6.94 0.28
C TRP A 30 -3.24 5.79 0.76
N ALA A 31 -3.89 5.08 -0.18
CA ALA A 31 -4.85 4.01 0.12
C ALA A 31 -5.91 4.51 1.11
N SER A 32 -6.80 5.38 0.64
CA SER A 32 -7.88 5.92 1.47
C SER A 32 -8.85 4.78 1.77
N ASN A 33 -8.90 4.39 3.03
CA ASN A 33 -9.73 3.29 3.50
C ASN A 33 -10.95 3.88 4.23
N GLY A 34 -11.05 3.68 5.54
CA GLY A 34 -12.16 4.17 6.35
C GLY A 34 -12.41 5.66 6.25
N ILE A 35 -13.68 6.03 6.26
CA ILE A 35 -14.14 7.41 6.23
C ILE A 35 -15.32 7.59 7.18
N VAL A 36 -15.29 8.67 7.97
CA VAL A 36 -16.38 9.04 8.88
C VAL A 36 -16.59 10.54 8.90
N ALA A 37 -17.85 10.97 9.04
CA ALA A 37 -18.17 12.37 9.28
C ALA A 37 -17.84 12.72 10.75
N GLY A 38 -16.97 13.69 10.95
CA GLY A 38 -16.60 14.20 12.26
C GLY A 38 -17.64 15.17 12.84
N PRO A 39 -17.64 15.38 14.17
CA PRO A 39 -18.50 16.37 14.82
C PRO A 39 -18.18 17.82 14.42
N ASP A 40 -17.04 18.04 13.77
CA ASP A 40 -16.59 19.31 13.20
C ASP A 40 -17.07 19.54 11.76
N GLY A 41 -17.87 18.63 11.20
CA GLY A 41 -18.40 18.70 9.84
C GLY A 41 -17.39 18.31 8.75
N ARG A 42 -16.17 17.89 9.13
CA ARG A 42 -15.16 17.39 8.19
C ARG A 42 -15.27 15.88 8.03
N LEU A 43 -14.74 15.35 6.93
CA LEU A 43 -14.64 13.92 6.66
C LEU A 43 -13.26 13.43 7.06
N TRP A 44 -13.19 12.56 8.06
CA TRP A 44 -11.95 11.99 8.56
C TRP A 44 -11.69 10.67 7.84
N ILE A 45 -10.49 10.53 7.27
CA ILE A 45 -10.12 9.48 6.31
C ILE A 45 -8.85 8.79 6.80
N ALA A 46 -8.93 7.49 7.07
CA ALA A 46 -7.79 6.64 7.33
C ALA A 46 -7.05 6.35 6.02
N GLN A 47 -5.72 6.30 6.11
CA GLN A 47 -4.83 6.04 4.99
C GLN A 47 -3.96 4.84 5.32
N PHE A 48 -4.32 3.67 4.81
CA PHE A 48 -3.71 2.38 5.18
C PHE A 48 -2.22 2.36 4.89
N LEU A 49 -1.84 2.62 3.63
CA LEU A 49 -0.43 2.75 3.28
C LEU A 49 0.16 4.03 3.83
N GLY A 50 -0.61 5.11 3.95
CA GLY A 50 -0.11 6.36 4.51
C GLY A 50 0.34 6.26 5.97
N GLY A 51 -0.22 5.34 6.77
CA GLY A 51 -0.01 5.30 8.21
C GLY A 51 -0.55 6.57 8.90
N THR A 52 -1.57 7.21 8.32
CA THR A 52 -2.06 8.53 8.75
C THR A 52 -3.58 8.64 8.71
N VAL A 53 -4.11 9.67 9.35
CA VAL A 53 -5.52 10.09 9.20
C VAL A 53 -5.56 11.55 8.75
N SER A 54 -6.36 11.84 7.73
CA SER A 54 -6.59 13.20 7.23
C SER A 54 -8.04 13.62 7.43
N ALA A 55 -8.29 14.90 7.64
CA ALA A 55 -9.62 15.51 7.67
C ALA A 55 -9.81 16.40 6.43
N PHE A 56 -10.79 16.06 5.60
CA PHE A 56 -11.22 16.83 4.44
C PHE A 56 -12.40 17.71 4.82
N ASP A 57 -12.36 18.99 4.47
CA ASP A 57 -13.47 19.93 4.66
C ASP A 57 -14.26 20.09 3.36
N PRO A 58 -15.50 19.55 3.27
CA PRO A 58 -16.31 19.67 2.06
C PRO A 58 -16.71 21.11 1.71
N ALA A 59 -16.72 22.03 2.68
CA ALA A 59 -17.11 23.43 2.44
C ALA A 59 -16.00 24.25 1.80
N THR A 60 -14.73 23.95 2.14
CA THR A 60 -13.57 24.71 1.65
C THR A 60 -12.73 23.95 0.62
N GLY A 61 -12.88 22.62 0.54
CA GLY A 61 -12.00 21.74 -0.24
C GLY A 61 -10.63 21.51 0.43
N GLY A 62 -10.44 21.95 1.67
CA GLY A 62 -9.17 21.81 2.39
C GLY A 62 -8.94 20.38 2.89
N LEU A 63 -7.70 19.90 2.78
CA LEU A 63 -7.27 18.61 3.35
C LEU A 63 -6.16 18.82 4.37
N GLU A 64 -6.39 18.38 5.60
CA GLU A 64 -5.43 18.46 6.71
C GLU A 64 -5.05 17.05 7.19
N THR A 65 -3.76 16.78 7.38
CA THR A 65 -3.33 15.56 8.07
C THR A 65 -3.43 15.77 9.58
N VAL A 66 -4.41 15.13 10.22
CA VAL A 66 -4.76 15.30 11.64
C VAL A 66 -4.07 14.29 12.56
N LEU A 67 -3.73 13.11 12.02
CA LEU A 67 -2.80 12.15 12.63
C LEU A 67 -1.69 11.89 11.63
N GLY A 68 -0.54 12.51 11.87
CA GLY A 68 0.62 12.44 11.00
C GLY A 68 1.45 11.16 11.18
N PRO A 69 2.47 10.97 10.33
CA PRO A 69 3.30 9.76 10.27
C PRO A 69 4.27 9.65 11.46
N ASP A 70 4.39 10.72 12.25
CA ASP A 70 5.11 10.73 13.52
C ASP A 70 4.26 10.21 14.69
N GLY A 71 2.98 9.94 14.45
CA GLY A 71 2.08 9.30 15.39
C GLY A 71 2.31 7.79 15.51
N PRO A 72 1.51 7.10 16.34
CA PRO A 72 1.73 5.69 16.65
C PRO A 72 1.07 4.72 15.66
N LEU A 73 0.32 5.23 14.67
CA LEU A 73 -0.42 4.40 13.72
C LEU A 73 0.51 3.71 12.73
N THR A 74 0.23 2.44 12.46
CA THR A 74 0.99 1.59 11.54
C THR A 74 0.35 1.56 10.14
N ALA A 75 -0.91 1.15 10.07
CA ALA A 75 -1.73 1.19 8.87
C ALA A 75 -3.20 1.24 9.33
N PRO A 76 -3.72 2.46 9.60
CA PRO A 76 -5.09 2.62 10.04
C PRO A 76 -6.03 2.22 8.92
N ASP A 77 -7.07 1.47 9.27
CA ASP A 77 -8.02 0.93 8.29
C ASP A 77 -9.38 1.64 8.39
N ASP A 78 -10.15 1.41 9.45
CA ASP A 78 -11.41 2.13 9.72
C ASP A 78 -11.36 3.00 11.00
N LEU A 79 -12.29 3.96 11.11
CA LEU A 79 -12.38 4.89 12.24
C LEU A 79 -13.81 5.30 12.59
N VAL A 80 -14.05 5.60 13.87
CA VAL A 80 -15.35 6.08 14.35
C VAL A 80 -15.21 7.08 15.49
N PHE A 81 -16.15 8.02 15.60
CA PHE A 81 -16.23 8.94 16.74
C PHE A 81 -17.09 8.38 17.87
N GLY A 82 -16.59 8.54 19.09
CA GLY A 82 -17.35 8.38 20.33
C GLY A 82 -18.25 9.60 20.62
N ALA A 83 -19.11 9.45 21.63
CA ALA A 83 -20.06 10.50 22.00
C ALA A 83 -19.40 11.76 22.58
N ASP A 84 -18.22 11.63 23.20
CA ASP A 84 -17.50 12.74 23.84
C ASP A 84 -16.39 13.33 22.91
N GLY A 85 -16.45 13.00 21.62
CA GLY A 85 -15.55 13.52 20.59
C GLY A 85 -14.20 12.79 20.50
N GLU A 86 -14.06 11.63 21.15
CA GLU A 86 -12.91 10.76 20.95
C GLU A 86 -12.98 10.09 19.58
N LEU A 87 -11.82 9.87 18.97
CA LEU A 87 -11.72 9.09 17.74
C LEU A 87 -11.15 7.72 18.09
N PHE A 88 -11.82 6.66 17.66
CA PHE A 88 -11.30 5.30 17.69
C PHE A 88 -10.85 4.91 16.28
N VAL A 89 -9.70 4.25 16.19
CA VAL A 89 -9.06 3.87 14.92
C VAL A 89 -8.56 2.43 15.04
N VAL A 90 -8.95 1.55 14.12
CA VAL A 90 -8.33 0.22 14.02
C VAL A 90 -6.98 0.33 13.32
N ASP A 91 -5.99 -0.41 13.78
CA ASP A 91 -4.67 -0.50 13.17
C ASP A 91 -4.42 -1.95 12.78
N LEU A 92 -4.74 -2.25 11.53
CA LEU A 92 -5.02 -3.60 11.05
C LEU A 92 -3.78 -4.52 11.17
N PRO A 93 -2.60 -4.16 10.65
CA PRO A 93 -1.38 -4.96 10.84
C PRO A 93 -0.92 -5.04 12.29
N ALA A 94 -1.19 -4.02 13.11
CA ALA A 94 -0.76 -4.01 14.50
C ALA A 94 -1.67 -4.88 15.38
N GLY A 95 -2.92 -5.14 14.97
CA GLY A 95 -3.91 -5.84 15.79
C GLY A 95 -4.37 -5.00 16.98
N LEU A 96 -4.38 -3.68 16.81
CA LEU A 96 -4.67 -2.70 17.87
C LEU A 96 -5.92 -1.88 17.54
N VAL A 97 -6.54 -1.38 18.61
CA VAL A 97 -7.53 -0.30 18.54
C VAL A 97 -7.00 0.88 19.32
N TRP A 98 -6.79 1.99 18.63
CA TRP A 98 -6.36 3.25 19.21
C TRP A 98 -7.56 4.11 19.59
N ARG A 99 -7.41 4.87 20.67
CA ARG A 99 -8.27 5.99 21.05
C ARG A 99 -7.44 7.27 21.01
N ARG A 100 -7.93 8.27 20.29
CA ARG A 100 -7.48 9.66 20.33
C ARG A 100 -8.47 10.47 21.17
N ALA A 101 -8.02 10.98 22.31
CA ALA A 101 -8.80 11.93 23.09
C ALA A 101 -9.06 13.22 22.29
N PRO A 102 -10.07 14.04 22.63
CA PRO A 102 -10.34 15.29 21.91
C PRO A 102 -9.12 16.24 21.92
N GLY A 103 -8.37 16.23 23.02
CA GLY A 103 -7.08 16.94 23.16
C GLY A 103 -5.89 16.35 22.40
N GLY A 104 -6.08 15.26 21.64
CA GLY A 104 -5.08 14.67 20.75
C GLY A 104 -4.23 13.54 21.33
N ALA A 105 -4.36 13.23 22.62
CA ALA A 105 -3.60 12.13 23.24
C ALA A 105 -4.03 10.76 22.67
N MET A 106 -3.05 9.94 22.28
CA MET A 106 -3.26 8.60 21.73
C MET A 106 -3.03 7.53 22.80
N THR A 107 -3.93 6.55 22.90
CA THR A 107 -3.85 5.40 23.81
C THR A 107 -4.38 4.15 23.15
N VAL A 108 -3.80 2.98 23.44
CA VAL A 108 -4.35 1.69 23.01
C VAL A 108 -5.49 1.32 23.96
N VAL A 109 -6.65 0.93 23.42
CA VAL A 109 -7.81 0.47 24.21
C VAL A 109 -8.12 -1.01 24.02
N ALA A 110 -7.59 -1.63 22.96
CA ALA A 110 -7.60 -3.08 22.77
C ALA A 110 -6.39 -3.53 21.97
N ASP A 111 -5.94 -4.76 22.24
CA ASP A 111 -4.87 -5.45 21.54
C ASP A 111 -5.24 -6.91 21.27
N GLY A 112 -4.38 -7.63 20.52
CA GLY A 112 -4.55 -9.05 20.26
C GLY A 112 -5.74 -9.40 19.37
N ILE A 113 -6.28 -8.41 18.67
CA ILE A 113 -7.33 -8.60 17.66
C ILE A 113 -6.66 -8.99 16.35
N THR A 114 -7.18 -10.02 15.68
CA THR A 114 -6.62 -10.50 14.42
C THR A 114 -7.14 -9.64 13.27
N ALA A 115 -6.26 -8.88 12.60
CA ALA A 115 -6.61 -8.00 11.49
C ALA A 115 -7.90 -7.18 11.74
N PRO A 116 -7.94 -6.32 12.77
CA PRO A 116 -9.11 -5.47 13.04
C PRO A 116 -9.36 -4.54 11.85
N ASP A 117 -10.61 -4.45 11.42
CA ASP A 117 -11.02 -3.72 10.22
C ASP A 117 -12.27 -2.88 10.54
N GLY A 118 -13.48 -3.39 10.34
CA GLY A 118 -14.70 -2.63 10.58
C GLY A 118 -14.82 -2.20 12.03
N ILE A 119 -15.19 -0.93 12.25
CA ILE A 119 -15.38 -0.34 13.58
C ILE A 119 -16.69 0.45 13.66
N ALA A 120 -17.44 0.30 14.75
CA ALA A 120 -18.69 1.00 14.96
C ALA A 120 -18.85 1.45 16.41
N TRP A 121 -19.48 2.61 16.60
CA TRP A 121 -19.86 3.13 17.90
C TRP A 121 -21.38 3.21 18.02
N HIS A 122 -21.93 2.66 19.10
CA HIS A 122 -23.36 2.74 19.35
C HIS A 122 -23.67 2.73 20.85
N ARG A 123 -24.43 3.74 21.31
CA ARG A 123 -24.91 3.84 22.71
C ARG A 123 -23.79 3.66 23.77
N GLY A 124 -22.63 4.26 23.54
CA GLY A 124 -21.50 4.18 24.48
C GLY A 124 -20.65 2.91 24.35
N ARG A 125 -20.89 2.10 23.31
CA ARG A 125 -20.26 0.79 23.12
C ARG A 125 -19.48 0.79 21.81
N LEU A 126 -18.33 0.13 21.83
CA LEU A 126 -17.41 0.03 20.70
C LEU A 126 -17.43 -1.39 20.15
N PHE A 127 -17.58 -1.53 18.83
CA PHE A 127 -17.59 -2.81 18.15
C PHE A 127 -16.48 -2.84 17.11
N VAL A 128 -15.82 -3.99 16.97
CA VAL A 128 -14.76 -4.24 15.99
C VAL A 128 -14.95 -5.62 15.38
N ASN A 129 -14.73 -5.78 14.09
CA ASN A 129 -14.69 -7.10 13.44
C ASN A 129 -13.30 -7.43 12.87
N GLU A 130 -13.09 -8.70 12.57
CA GLU A 130 -11.81 -9.24 12.10
C GLU A 130 -11.86 -9.55 10.60
N LEU A 131 -10.93 -8.98 9.84
CA LEU A 131 -10.70 -9.25 8.41
C LEU A 131 -9.83 -10.50 8.24
N CYS A 132 -10.38 -11.64 8.61
CA CYS A 132 -9.75 -12.94 8.38
C CYS A 132 -10.80 -14.03 8.13
N PRO A 133 -10.41 -15.16 7.50
CA PRO A 133 -11.25 -16.36 7.50
C PRO A 133 -11.56 -16.78 8.94
N ASP A 134 -12.80 -17.22 9.17
CA ASP A 134 -13.32 -17.61 10.49
C ASP A 134 -13.20 -16.50 11.56
N GLY A 135 -13.22 -15.23 11.13
CA GLY A 135 -13.09 -14.06 12.00
C GLY A 135 -14.25 -13.89 12.98
N ARG A 136 -14.09 -12.94 13.91
CA ARG A 136 -15.07 -12.64 14.95
C ARG A 136 -15.62 -11.22 14.81
N LEU A 137 -16.83 -11.04 15.34
CA LEU A 137 -17.39 -9.74 15.67
C LEU A 137 -17.31 -9.55 17.18
N LEU A 138 -16.68 -8.47 17.61
CA LEU A 138 -16.29 -8.21 18.98
C LEU A 138 -16.94 -6.92 19.50
N GLU A 139 -17.35 -6.93 20.74
CA GLU A 139 -17.55 -5.72 21.54
C GLU A 139 -16.31 -5.48 22.41
N ILE A 140 -15.78 -4.27 22.32
CA ILE A 140 -14.58 -3.82 23.01
C ILE A 140 -15.01 -2.93 24.19
N ASP A 141 -14.50 -3.24 25.39
CA ASP A 141 -14.57 -2.34 26.53
C ASP A 141 -13.40 -1.34 26.44
N PRO A 142 -13.64 -0.05 26.18
CA PRO A 142 -12.56 0.93 26.06
C PRO A 142 -11.80 1.19 27.37
N THR A 143 -12.31 0.70 28.50
CA THR A 143 -11.64 0.74 29.81
C THR A 143 -10.72 -0.47 30.05
N GLY A 144 -10.77 -1.46 29.16
CA GLY A 144 -9.95 -2.66 29.17
C GLY A 144 -10.72 -3.92 29.59
N GLY A 145 -10.12 -5.08 29.34
CA GLY A 145 -10.72 -6.39 29.58
C GLY A 145 -10.84 -7.24 28.31
N PRO A 146 -11.20 -8.53 28.44
CA PRO A 146 -11.38 -9.38 27.27
C PRO A 146 -12.59 -8.93 26.45
N PRO A 147 -12.51 -8.93 25.10
CA PRO A 147 -13.63 -8.56 24.26
C PRO A 147 -14.77 -9.57 24.38
N ARG A 148 -16.02 -9.10 24.31
CA ARG A 148 -17.20 -9.96 24.22
C ARG A 148 -17.43 -10.35 22.76
N VAL A 149 -17.49 -11.65 22.48
CA VAL A 149 -17.75 -12.16 21.13
C VAL A 149 -19.26 -12.14 20.85
N LEU A 150 -19.66 -11.44 19.80
CA LEU A 150 -21.04 -11.36 19.31
C LEU A 150 -21.33 -12.38 18.22
N ALA A 151 -20.35 -12.62 17.34
CA ALA A 151 -20.44 -13.58 16.26
C ALA A 151 -19.06 -14.17 15.95
N THR A 152 -19.06 -15.36 15.36
CA THR A 152 -17.88 -16.11 14.90
C THR A 152 -18.12 -16.62 13.49
N GLY A 153 -17.05 -16.98 12.77
CA GLY A 153 -17.18 -17.53 11.42
C GLY A 153 -17.42 -16.45 10.38
N LEU A 154 -16.96 -15.22 10.64
CA LEU A 154 -16.99 -14.15 9.66
C LEU A 154 -16.07 -14.53 8.49
N ALA A 155 -16.57 -14.33 7.27
CA ALA A 155 -15.79 -14.58 6.06
C ALA A 155 -15.17 -13.26 5.58
N LEU A 156 -14.13 -12.81 6.30
CA LEU A 156 -13.47 -11.51 6.14
C LEU A 156 -14.46 -10.37 6.43
N GLY A 157 -14.67 -10.07 7.72
CA GLY A 157 -15.49 -8.94 8.15
C GLY A 157 -14.87 -7.61 7.74
N ASN A 158 -15.69 -6.62 7.43
CA ASN A 158 -15.24 -5.29 6.98
C ASN A 158 -16.21 -4.20 7.47
N ALA A 159 -16.16 -2.98 6.94
CA ALA A 159 -16.86 -1.79 7.40
C ALA A 159 -18.35 -2.02 7.71
N MET A 160 -18.71 -1.78 8.97
CA MET A 160 -20.01 -2.09 9.57
C MET A 160 -20.69 -0.86 10.17
N GLU A 161 -22.01 -0.89 10.33
CA GLU A 161 -22.77 0.21 10.93
C GLU A 161 -24.02 -0.32 11.66
N VAL A 162 -24.40 0.34 12.74
CA VAL A 162 -25.69 0.06 13.40
C VAL A 162 -26.81 0.77 12.66
N GLY A 163 -27.81 0.01 12.23
CA GLY A 163 -28.96 0.51 11.50
C GLY A 163 -29.98 1.26 12.37
N PRO A 164 -30.97 1.91 11.74
CA PRO A 164 -32.05 2.61 12.45
C PRO A 164 -32.90 1.72 13.37
N ASP A 165 -32.92 0.42 13.10
CA ASP A 165 -33.57 -0.61 13.91
C ASP A 165 -32.75 -1.01 15.16
N GLY A 166 -31.53 -0.51 15.30
CA GLY A 166 -30.62 -0.82 16.39
C GLY A 166 -29.81 -2.09 16.20
N LEU A 167 -29.93 -2.78 15.06
CA LEU A 167 -29.11 -3.96 14.76
C LEU A 167 -27.77 -3.56 14.14
N LEU A 168 -26.70 -4.29 14.45
CA LEU A 168 -25.38 -4.09 13.86
C LEU A 168 -25.26 -4.88 12.55
N TYR A 169 -25.09 -4.18 11.43
CA TYR A 169 -24.96 -4.77 10.10
C TYR A 169 -23.51 -4.79 9.65
N TYR A 170 -23.06 -5.91 9.10
CA TYR A 170 -21.68 -6.11 8.68
C TYR A 170 -21.60 -6.99 7.43
N PRO A 171 -20.65 -6.73 6.52
CA PRO A 171 -20.45 -7.55 5.34
C PRO A 171 -19.56 -8.76 5.63
N HIS A 172 -19.76 -9.82 4.86
CA HIS A 172 -18.77 -10.87 4.66
C HIS A 172 -18.21 -10.70 3.24
N LEU A 173 -16.98 -10.18 3.15
CA LEU A 173 -16.32 -9.88 1.89
C LEU A 173 -16.16 -11.14 1.02
N LEU A 174 -15.68 -12.24 1.61
CA LEU A 174 -15.31 -13.44 0.86
C LEU A 174 -16.53 -14.26 0.41
N SER A 175 -17.59 -14.31 1.22
CA SER A 175 -18.80 -15.06 0.86
C SER A 175 -19.83 -14.24 0.06
N GLY A 176 -19.65 -12.93 -0.05
CA GLY A 176 -20.56 -12.07 -0.82
C GLY A 176 -21.90 -11.87 -0.13
N GLU A 177 -21.88 -11.66 1.19
CA GLU A 177 -23.09 -11.60 2.03
C GLU A 177 -23.11 -10.36 2.91
N VAL A 178 -24.32 -9.97 3.36
CA VAL A 178 -24.50 -9.01 4.45
C VAL A 178 -25.25 -9.70 5.58
N TRP A 179 -24.74 -9.55 6.78
CA TRP A 179 -25.26 -10.13 8.01
C TRP A 179 -25.64 -9.02 8.98
N ARG A 180 -26.46 -9.37 9.97
CA ARG A 180 -26.80 -8.49 11.09
C ARG A 180 -26.94 -9.26 12.39
N VAL A 181 -26.70 -8.59 13.51
CA VAL A 181 -26.90 -9.16 14.84
C VAL A 181 -27.38 -8.07 15.80
N ASP A 182 -28.16 -8.44 16.81
CA ASP A 182 -28.49 -7.55 17.91
C ASP A 182 -27.21 -7.26 18.73
N PRO A 183 -26.82 -5.99 18.94
CA PRO A 183 -25.69 -5.64 19.78
C PRO A 183 -25.78 -6.21 21.19
N ASP A 184 -26.96 -6.44 21.75
CA ASP A 184 -27.15 -7.05 23.08
C ASP A 184 -26.92 -8.56 23.07
N GLY A 185 -26.85 -9.17 21.88
CA GLY A 185 -26.59 -10.57 21.64
C GLY A 185 -27.79 -11.28 21.02
N GLY A 186 -27.55 -12.44 20.41
CA GLY A 186 -28.56 -13.19 19.68
C GLY A 186 -27.92 -14.02 18.58
N ALA A 187 -28.74 -14.71 17.79
CA ALA A 187 -28.26 -15.41 16.61
C ALA A 187 -28.03 -14.39 15.47
N PRO A 188 -26.84 -14.34 14.85
CA PRO A 188 -26.64 -13.56 13.64
C PRO A 188 -27.55 -14.04 12.50
N GLU A 189 -28.06 -13.10 11.72
CA GLU A 189 -28.97 -13.35 10.59
C GLU A 189 -28.33 -12.90 9.28
N ARG A 190 -28.38 -13.76 8.26
CA ARG A 190 -28.00 -13.37 6.90
C ARG A 190 -29.14 -12.61 6.24
N LEU A 191 -28.85 -11.39 5.81
CA LEU A 191 -29.81 -10.50 5.15
C LEU A 191 -29.71 -10.56 3.62
N LEU A 192 -28.48 -10.51 3.09
CA LEU A 192 -28.19 -10.50 1.65
C LEU A 192 -27.17 -11.57 1.31
N ALA A 193 -27.20 -12.05 0.07
CA ALA A 193 -26.24 -12.99 -0.49
C ALA A 193 -26.06 -12.74 -2.00
N GLY A 194 -24.99 -13.30 -2.57
CA GLY A 194 -24.71 -13.18 -4.01
C GLY A 194 -24.18 -11.82 -4.43
N LEU A 195 -23.57 -11.08 -3.50
CA LEU A 195 -22.94 -9.79 -3.75
C LEU A 195 -21.49 -9.98 -4.18
N ASP A 196 -21.01 -9.14 -5.12
CA ASP A 196 -19.60 -9.11 -5.51
C ASP A 196 -18.76 -8.29 -4.51
N ARG A 197 -18.04 -8.97 -3.61
CA ARG A 197 -17.12 -8.34 -2.65
C ARG A 197 -17.73 -7.12 -1.90
N PRO A 198 -18.79 -7.31 -1.09
CA PRO A 198 -19.34 -6.24 -0.26
C PRO A 198 -18.34 -5.86 0.83
N VAL A 199 -18.07 -4.56 0.99
CA VAL A 199 -16.96 -4.05 1.84
C VAL A 199 -17.46 -3.06 2.87
N ALA A 200 -18.39 -2.18 2.52
CA ALA A 200 -19.02 -1.31 3.50
C ALA A 200 -20.52 -1.46 3.52
N VAL A 201 -21.08 -1.65 4.72
CA VAL A 201 -22.51 -1.54 4.98
C VAL A 201 -22.79 -0.22 5.68
N ARG A 202 -23.67 0.58 5.08
CA ARG A 202 -24.02 1.92 5.55
C ARG A 202 -25.50 2.22 5.41
N PHE A 203 -25.97 3.26 6.09
CA PHE A 203 -27.32 3.78 5.94
C PHE A 203 -27.30 5.21 5.39
N ASP A 204 -28.17 5.47 4.42
CA ASP A 204 -28.44 6.86 4.01
C ASP A 204 -29.18 7.63 5.12
N PRO A 205 -29.29 8.97 5.06
CA PRO A 205 -29.99 9.75 6.08
C PRO A 205 -31.48 9.44 6.23
N GLY A 206 -32.09 8.78 5.23
CA GLY A 206 -33.46 8.27 5.28
C GLY A 206 -33.58 6.89 5.95
N GLY A 207 -32.47 6.28 6.36
CA GLY A 207 -32.42 4.94 6.94
C GLY A 207 -32.41 3.81 5.90
N GLY A 208 -32.19 4.13 4.62
CA GLY A 208 -32.10 3.13 3.57
C GLY A 208 -30.74 2.42 3.58
N LEU A 209 -30.75 1.09 3.52
CA LEU A 209 -29.53 0.28 3.48
C LEU A 209 -28.76 0.50 2.17
N ARG A 210 -27.45 0.72 2.32
CA ARG A 210 -26.49 0.89 1.24
C ARG A 210 -25.31 -0.04 1.45
N VAL A 211 -24.86 -0.68 0.38
CA VAL A 211 -23.75 -1.63 0.42
C VAL A 211 -22.76 -1.29 -0.70
N LEU A 212 -21.52 -0.99 -0.32
CA LEU A 212 -20.43 -0.69 -1.26
C LEU A 212 -19.67 -1.96 -1.62
N SER A 213 -19.31 -2.07 -2.90
CA SER A 213 -18.46 -3.13 -3.43
C SER A 213 -17.03 -2.63 -3.68
N ASN A 214 -16.04 -3.42 -3.24
CA ASN A 214 -14.63 -3.26 -3.63
C ASN A 214 -14.35 -3.81 -5.03
N GLY A 215 -15.38 -4.37 -5.67
CA GLY A 215 -15.47 -4.76 -7.07
C GLY A 215 -15.17 -3.62 -8.03
N GLY A 216 -16.13 -3.39 -8.93
CA GLY A 216 -16.14 -2.20 -9.79
C GLY A 216 -16.51 -0.91 -9.06
N GLY A 217 -16.61 -0.90 -7.73
CA GLY A 217 -17.05 0.29 -6.99
C GLY A 217 -18.56 0.49 -6.97
N ALA A 218 -19.34 -0.57 -7.13
CA ALA A 218 -20.80 -0.47 -7.13
C ALA A 218 -21.34 -0.10 -5.73
N LEU A 219 -22.23 0.87 -5.67
CA LEU A 219 -23.03 1.22 -4.49
C LEU A 219 -24.45 0.70 -4.68
N TRP A 220 -24.82 -0.31 -3.91
CA TRP A 220 -26.12 -0.95 -3.98
C TRP A 220 -27.11 -0.35 -2.99
N THR A 221 -28.35 -0.16 -3.43
CA THR A 221 -29.49 0.05 -2.54
C THR A 221 -30.15 -1.29 -2.28
N ALA A 222 -30.42 -1.60 -1.01
CA ALA A 222 -31.09 -2.82 -0.62
C ALA A 222 -32.36 -2.53 0.20
N GLU A 223 -33.43 -3.25 -0.12
CA GLU A 223 -34.74 -3.16 0.54
C GLU A 223 -35.28 -4.59 0.68
N ASP A 224 -35.92 -4.91 1.80
CA ASP A 224 -36.54 -6.22 2.04
C ASP A 224 -35.64 -7.43 1.73
N GLY A 225 -34.34 -7.34 2.04
CA GLY A 225 -33.38 -8.45 1.81
C GLY A 225 -33.02 -8.68 0.33
N ARG A 226 -33.16 -7.68 -0.53
CA ARG A 226 -32.79 -7.75 -1.95
C ARG A 226 -32.18 -6.42 -2.43
N VAL A 227 -31.25 -6.50 -3.37
CA VAL A 227 -30.71 -5.31 -4.06
C VAL A 227 -31.79 -4.80 -5.04
N THR A 228 -32.12 -3.52 -4.95
CA THR A 228 -33.16 -2.87 -5.78
C THR A 228 -32.59 -1.87 -6.78
N ALA A 229 -31.41 -1.31 -6.50
CA ALA A 229 -30.71 -0.42 -7.40
C ALA A 229 -29.19 -0.56 -7.26
N THR A 230 -28.49 -0.20 -8.33
CA THR A 230 -27.03 -0.18 -8.40
C THR A 230 -26.59 1.16 -8.97
N LEU A 231 -25.63 1.79 -8.31
CA LEU A 231 -24.95 2.98 -8.80
C LEU A 231 -23.45 2.66 -8.97
N ASP A 232 -22.87 3.12 -10.07
CA ASP A 232 -21.42 3.07 -10.27
C ASP A 232 -20.78 4.32 -9.68
N THR A 233 -19.91 4.15 -8.68
CA THR A 233 -19.20 5.27 -8.06
C THR A 233 -18.00 5.73 -8.88
N GLY A 234 -17.55 4.91 -9.85
CA GLY A 234 -16.30 5.12 -10.58
C GLY A 234 -15.04 4.82 -9.77
N VAL A 235 -15.18 4.30 -8.54
CA VAL A 235 -14.05 3.95 -7.66
C VAL A 235 -13.79 2.44 -7.71
N GLY A 236 -12.96 1.99 -8.66
CA GLY A 236 -12.46 0.61 -8.65
C GLY A 236 -11.65 0.33 -7.38
N GLY A 237 -11.88 -0.81 -6.72
CA GLY A 237 -11.22 -1.09 -5.45
C GLY A 237 -11.68 -0.17 -4.31
N ALA A 238 -12.94 0.27 -4.33
CA ALA A 238 -13.50 1.09 -3.26
C ALA A 238 -13.40 0.40 -1.90
N ASP A 239 -13.24 1.18 -0.83
CA ASP A 239 -13.09 0.66 0.52
C ASP A 239 -14.32 0.97 1.35
N ASN A 240 -14.60 2.26 1.56
CA ASN A 240 -15.62 2.70 2.49
C ASN A 240 -16.46 3.84 1.89
N VAL A 241 -17.61 4.08 2.50
CA VAL A 241 -18.51 5.18 2.15
C VAL A 241 -19.10 5.78 3.41
N VAL A 242 -19.29 7.10 3.41
CA VAL A 242 -20.09 7.80 4.43
C VAL A 242 -21.14 8.67 3.76
N PHE A 243 -22.33 8.72 4.35
CA PHE A 243 -23.38 9.63 3.92
C PHE A 243 -23.38 10.88 4.80
N THR A 244 -23.41 12.06 4.18
CA THR A 244 -23.57 13.33 4.89
C THR A 244 -25.04 13.72 5.00
N ALA A 245 -25.36 14.65 5.90
CA ALA A 245 -26.74 15.07 6.18
C ALA A 245 -27.48 15.65 4.95
N ASP A 246 -26.75 16.10 3.92
CA ASP A 246 -27.31 16.55 2.64
C ASP A 246 -27.71 15.38 1.70
N GLY A 247 -27.50 14.13 2.13
CA GLY A 247 -27.79 12.93 1.36
C GLY A 247 -26.69 12.51 0.38
N SER A 248 -25.59 13.26 0.27
CA SER A 248 -24.47 12.85 -0.59
C SER A 248 -23.64 11.74 0.05
N ALA A 249 -23.14 10.84 -0.79
CA ALA A 249 -22.24 9.76 -0.38
C ALA A 249 -20.79 10.14 -0.72
N TRP A 250 -19.85 9.80 0.15
CA TRP A 250 -18.43 10.08 -0.03
C TRP A 250 -17.66 8.76 0.03
N VAL A 251 -17.03 8.41 -1.08
CA VAL A 251 -16.45 7.08 -1.33
C VAL A 251 -14.93 7.19 -1.41
N THR A 252 -14.25 6.29 -0.71
CA THR A 252 -12.79 6.16 -0.66
C THR A 252 -12.29 4.96 -1.48
N GLY A 253 -11.02 4.98 -1.88
CA GLY A 253 -10.42 3.97 -2.73
C GLY A 253 -9.18 3.32 -2.10
N ALA A 254 -9.28 2.03 -1.77
CA ALA A 254 -8.19 1.29 -1.12
C ALA A 254 -6.92 1.20 -1.99
N PHE A 255 -7.07 1.03 -3.30
CA PHE A 255 -5.94 0.70 -4.16
C PHE A 255 -5.21 1.92 -4.72
N HIS A 256 -5.95 2.98 -5.04
CA HIS A 256 -5.42 4.19 -5.70
C HIS A 256 -5.61 5.47 -4.88
N GLY A 257 -6.25 5.38 -3.72
CA GLY A 257 -6.60 6.54 -2.92
C GLY A 257 -7.71 7.38 -3.55
N GLY A 258 -7.67 8.68 -3.24
CA GLY A 258 -8.64 9.65 -3.73
C GLY A 258 -9.93 9.69 -2.90
N LEU A 259 -10.84 10.55 -3.34
CA LEU A 259 -12.15 10.78 -2.72
C LEU A 259 -13.16 11.16 -3.80
N VAL A 260 -14.26 10.41 -3.88
CA VAL A 260 -15.37 10.68 -4.80
C VAL A 260 -16.61 11.06 -4.02
N ARG A 261 -17.31 12.10 -4.48
CA ARG A 261 -18.65 12.45 -4.00
C ARG A 261 -19.69 11.94 -4.98
N VAL A 262 -20.68 11.21 -4.49
CA VAL A 262 -21.89 10.83 -5.22
C VAL A 262 -23.03 11.73 -4.73
N GLY A 263 -23.58 12.53 -5.63
CA GLY A 263 -24.75 13.37 -5.34
C GLY A 263 -26.02 12.55 -5.15
N VAL A 264 -27.05 13.17 -4.56
CA VAL A 264 -28.39 12.56 -4.41
C VAL A 264 -29.06 12.22 -5.76
N ASP A 265 -28.61 12.88 -6.83
CA ASP A 265 -28.98 12.61 -8.22
C ASP A 265 -28.23 11.41 -8.84
N GLY A 266 -27.29 10.83 -8.09
CA GLY A 266 -26.43 9.74 -8.51
C GLY A 266 -25.16 10.17 -9.27
N THR A 267 -24.91 11.48 -9.40
CA THR A 267 -23.72 11.97 -10.12
C THR A 267 -22.46 11.74 -9.28
N ALA A 268 -21.53 10.92 -9.78
CA ALA A 268 -20.21 10.72 -9.18
C ALA A 268 -19.21 11.80 -9.66
N THR A 269 -18.53 12.47 -8.73
CA THR A 269 -17.54 13.52 -8.99
C THR A 269 -16.27 13.26 -8.17
N THR A 270 -15.12 13.16 -8.85
CA THR A 270 -13.82 13.11 -8.17
C THR A 270 -13.53 14.44 -7.49
N VAL A 271 -13.40 14.41 -6.16
CA VAL A 271 -13.08 15.58 -5.33
C VAL A 271 -11.60 15.65 -5.04
N LEU A 272 -10.98 14.52 -4.70
CA LEU A 272 -9.54 14.36 -4.63
C LEU A 272 -9.13 13.25 -5.63
N PRO A 273 -8.19 13.52 -6.54
CA PRO A 273 -7.80 12.56 -7.54
C PRO A 273 -7.11 11.34 -6.91
N PRO A 274 -7.27 10.14 -7.50
CA PRO A 274 -6.41 9.02 -7.17
C PRO A 274 -4.96 9.30 -7.59
N GLY A 275 -4.02 8.53 -7.02
CA GLY A 275 -2.60 8.64 -7.31
C GLY A 275 -1.86 7.35 -6.95
N LEU A 276 -0.53 7.41 -6.99
CA LEU A 276 0.29 6.25 -6.63
C LEU A 276 0.32 6.09 -5.11
N CYS A 277 -0.09 4.94 -4.60
CA CYS A 277 -0.12 4.66 -3.16
C CYS A 277 1.18 4.03 -2.63
N GLY A 278 1.95 3.36 -3.49
CA GLY A 278 3.20 2.73 -3.15
C GLY A 278 4.01 2.40 -4.40
N PRO A 279 4.57 3.40 -5.11
CA PRO A 279 5.26 3.22 -6.39
C PRO A 279 6.63 2.53 -6.26
N TRP A 280 6.69 1.34 -5.67
CA TRP A 280 7.92 0.72 -5.18
C TRP A 280 8.85 0.26 -6.30
N GLY A 281 8.31 -0.28 -7.38
CA GLY A 281 9.07 -0.72 -8.55
C GLY A 281 8.76 0.16 -9.75
N VAL A 282 9.79 0.48 -10.54
CA VAL A 282 9.64 1.27 -11.77
C VAL A 282 10.38 0.59 -12.92
N ALA A 283 9.86 0.74 -14.13
CA ALA A 283 10.53 0.33 -15.36
C ALA A 283 10.22 1.33 -16.48
N ALA A 284 11.14 1.52 -17.41
CA ALA A 284 10.90 2.41 -18.55
C ALA A 284 9.86 1.82 -19.52
N ASP A 285 8.99 2.68 -20.04
CA ASP A 285 8.00 2.37 -21.08
C ASP A 285 7.98 3.49 -22.11
N GLY A 286 8.96 3.50 -23.01
CA GLY A 286 9.17 4.62 -23.93
C GLY A 286 9.53 5.92 -23.18
N THR A 287 8.70 6.95 -23.34
CA THR A 287 8.82 8.21 -22.58
C THR A 287 8.12 8.16 -21.22
N ASP A 288 7.38 7.10 -20.94
CA ASP A 288 6.61 6.93 -19.72
C ASP A 288 7.33 5.95 -18.78
N ALA A 289 6.72 5.73 -17.61
CA ALA A 289 7.14 4.72 -16.65
C ALA A 289 6.02 3.72 -16.42
N LEU A 290 6.34 2.43 -16.40
CA LEU A 290 5.52 1.45 -15.71
C LEU A 290 5.89 1.45 -14.24
N VAL A 291 4.88 1.30 -13.37
CA VAL A 291 5.01 1.40 -11.92
C VAL A 291 4.29 0.26 -11.25
N ALA A 292 4.99 -0.48 -10.39
CA ALA A 292 4.41 -1.41 -9.45
C ALA A 292 3.99 -0.63 -8.21
N ASP A 293 2.71 -0.24 -8.16
CA ASP A 293 2.13 0.66 -7.17
C ASP A 293 1.53 -0.08 -5.97
N HIS A 294 2.25 -1.07 -5.46
CA HIS A 294 1.83 -2.03 -4.44
C HIS A 294 0.56 -2.84 -4.76
N PHE A 295 -0.61 -2.21 -4.79
CA PHE A 295 -1.89 -2.83 -5.09
C PHE A 295 -2.11 -3.01 -6.59
N SER A 296 -1.60 -2.09 -7.39
CA SER A 296 -1.94 -2.00 -8.80
C SER A 296 -0.72 -1.80 -9.68
N LEU A 297 -0.83 -2.19 -10.95
CA LEU A 297 0.12 -1.80 -11.98
C LEU A 297 -0.37 -0.53 -12.63
N ALA A 298 0.50 0.48 -12.75
CA ALA A 298 0.17 1.76 -13.35
C ALA A 298 1.16 2.14 -14.45
N ARG A 299 0.71 2.99 -15.36
CA ARG A 299 1.57 3.75 -16.28
C ARG A 299 1.53 5.22 -15.90
N VAL A 300 2.69 5.87 -15.92
CA VAL A 300 2.88 7.26 -15.52
C VAL A 300 3.60 8.00 -16.63
N GLY A 301 2.98 9.08 -17.13
CA GLY A 301 3.49 9.87 -18.24
C GLY A 301 2.58 11.05 -18.54
N GLY A 302 3.14 12.11 -19.15
CA GLY A 302 2.36 13.29 -19.54
C GLY A 302 1.67 14.03 -18.38
N GLY A 303 2.15 13.86 -17.13
CA GLY A 303 1.55 14.47 -15.94
C GLY A 303 0.37 13.69 -15.35
N ALA A 304 0.13 12.45 -15.77
CA ALA A 304 -1.00 11.65 -15.32
C ALA A 304 -0.58 10.23 -14.88
N VAL A 305 -1.42 9.63 -14.03
CA VAL A 305 -1.36 8.23 -13.63
C VAL A 305 -2.51 7.50 -14.32
N THR A 306 -2.22 6.37 -14.98
CA THR A 306 -3.22 5.49 -15.57
C THR A 306 -3.09 4.11 -14.93
N ALA A 307 -4.09 3.71 -14.14
CA ALA A 307 -4.17 2.35 -13.63
C ALA A 307 -4.34 1.37 -14.80
N LEU A 308 -3.54 0.31 -14.81
CA LEU A 308 -3.61 -0.77 -15.80
C LEU A 308 -4.35 -2.00 -15.25
N GLY A 309 -4.38 -2.16 -13.92
CA GLY A 309 -5.17 -3.16 -13.22
C GLY A 309 -4.78 -3.35 -11.75
N ASP A 310 -5.71 -3.85 -10.94
CA ASP A 310 -5.56 -4.07 -9.50
C ASP A 310 -4.93 -5.44 -9.22
N VAL A 311 -3.64 -5.52 -9.57
CA VAL A 311 -2.86 -6.78 -9.62
C VAL A 311 -2.86 -7.55 -8.30
N VAL A 312 -2.98 -6.89 -7.15
CA VAL A 312 -3.08 -7.55 -5.83
C VAL A 312 -4.24 -8.54 -5.73
N THR A 313 -5.29 -8.35 -6.54
CA THR A 313 -6.44 -9.28 -6.61
C THR A 313 -6.18 -10.49 -7.51
N GLU A 314 -5.13 -10.44 -8.33
CA GLU A 314 -4.81 -11.43 -9.36
C GLU A 314 -3.58 -12.28 -8.99
N VAL A 315 -2.64 -11.70 -8.22
CA VAL A 315 -1.42 -12.36 -7.74
C VAL A 315 -1.40 -12.40 -6.21
N ARG A 316 -0.64 -13.34 -5.62
CA ARG A 316 -0.59 -13.48 -4.16
C ARG A 316 0.25 -12.35 -3.53
N GLY A 317 -0.44 -11.35 -2.97
CA GLY A 317 0.17 -10.23 -2.25
C GLY A 317 0.47 -9.04 -3.15
N GLY A 318 0.78 -7.90 -2.53
CA GLY A 318 1.09 -6.70 -3.30
C GLY A 318 2.43 -6.78 -4.04
N ILE A 319 2.47 -6.16 -5.21
CA ILE A 319 3.61 -6.15 -6.11
C ILE A 319 4.69 -5.19 -5.61
N ARG A 320 5.96 -5.50 -5.89
CA ARG A 320 7.13 -4.75 -5.45
C ARG A 320 8.03 -4.39 -6.62
N GLY A 321 8.98 -5.26 -6.95
CA GLY A 321 9.92 -5.06 -8.06
C GLY A 321 9.21 -5.20 -9.40
N LEU A 322 9.75 -4.52 -10.40
CA LEU A 322 9.16 -4.43 -11.72
C LEU A 322 10.25 -4.42 -12.79
N THR A 323 10.11 -5.24 -13.83
CA THR A 323 10.93 -5.16 -15.03
C THR A 323 10.14 -5.62 -16.26
N ARG A 324 10.76 -5.51 -17.44
CA ARG A 324 10.25 -6.03 -18.71
C ARG A 324 11.19 -7.11 -19.22
N HIS A 325 10.65 -8.24 -19.65
CA HIS A 325 11.43 -9.33 -20.22
C HIS A 325 10.67 -10.00 -21.36
N HIS A 326 11.28 -10.11 -22.54
CA HIS A 326 10.66 -10.62 -23.77
C HIS A 326 9.28 -10.02 -24.10
N GLY A 327 9.05 -8.75 -23.75
CA GLY A 327 7.79 -8.06 -24.00
C GLY A 327 6.70 -8.26 -22.94
N ASP A 328 6.94 -9.09 -21.93
CA ASP A 328 6.06 -9.24 -20.77
C ASP A 328 6.47 -8.34 -19.60
N THR A 329 5.49 -7.99 -18.76
CA THR A 329 5.75 -7.35 -17.48
C THR A 329 6.08 -8.44 -16.46
N VAL A 330 7.15 -8.23 -15.70
CA VAL A 330 7.53 -9.11 -14.60
C VAL A 330 7.45 -8.33 -13.31
N VAL A 331 6.74 -8.89 -12.33
CA VAL A 331 6.60 -8.32 -10.99
C VAL A 331 7.05 -9.32 -9.94
N THR A 332 7.62 -8.82 -8.85
CA THR A 332 7.81 -9.61 -7.64
C THR A 332 6.71 -9.32 -6.64
N THR A 333 6.43 -10.32 -5.81
CA THR A 333 5.63 -10.24 -4.59
C THR A 333 6.49 -10.73 -3.44
N GLY A 334 6.04 -10.59 -2.20
CA GLY A 334 6.79 -11.11 -1.05
C GLY A 334 7.15 -12.60 -1.16
N THR A 335 6.34 -13.40 -1.86
CA THR A 335 6.51 -14.87 -1.92
C THR A 335 6.87 -15.42 -3.29
N GLY A 336 6.89 -14.60 -4.35
CA GLY A 336 7.06 -15.14 -5.70
C GLY A 336 7.25 -14.10 -6.78
N VAL A 337 7.42 -14.61 -8.01
CA VAL A 337 7.64 -13.81 -9.23
C VAL A 337 6.59 -14.18 -10.25
N TRP A 338 6.00 -13.16 -10.88
CA TRP A 338 4.89 -13.28 -11.82
C TRP A 338 5.25 -12.58 -13.12
N ARG A 339 4.83 -13.16 -14.24
CA ARG A 339 5.03 -12.62 -15.60
C ARG A 339 3.71 -12.55 -16.33
N GLY A 340 3.45 -11.44 -17.03
CA GLY A 340 2.28 -11.28 -17.87
C GLY A 340 1.74 -9.85 -17.88
N ARG A 341 0.42 -9.73 -17.75
CA ARG A 341 -0.34 -8.47 -17.75
C ARG A 341 -1.62 -8.64 -16.91
N PRO A 342 -2.27 -7.53 -16.50
CA PRO A 342 -3.58 -7.59 -15.83
C PRO A 342 -4.57 -8.53 -16.56
N GLY A 343 -5.21 -9.41 -15.80
CA GLY A 343 -6.09 -10.48 -16.26
C GLY A 343 -5.40 -11.74 -16.81
N ALA A 344 -4.07 -11.77 -16.92
CA ALA A 344 -3.32 -12.89 -17.50
C ALA A 344 -1.89 -12.98 -16.93
N TRP A 345 -1.76 -13.46 -15.69
CA TRP A 345 -0.47 -13.68 -15.03
C TRP A 345 -0.08 -15.16 -15.00
N THR A 346 1.20 -15.42 -15.21
CA THR A 346 1.83 -16.72 -15.03
C THR A 346 2.82 -16.64 -13.88
N ARG A 347 2.75 -17.58 -12.93
CA ARG A 347 3.71 -17.69 -11.84
C ARG A 347 5.03 -18.27 -12.36
N VAL A 348 6.13 -17.55 -12.20
CA VAL A 348 7.49 -17.94 -12.61
C VAL A 348 8.21 -18.63 -11.46
N ALA A 349 8.09 -18.10 -10.25
CA ALA A 349 8.67 -18.66 -9.02
C ALA A 349 7.74 -18.43 -7.83
N ASP A 350 7.86 -19.26 -6.80
CA ASP A 350 7.04 -19.23 -5.58
C ASP A 350 7.85 -19.70 -4.36
N GLY A 351 7.31 -19.53 -3.16
CA GLY A 351 7.95 -19.92 -1.90
C GLY A 351 9.20 -19.11 -1.56
N LEU A 352 9.35 -17.92 -2.14
CA LEU A 352 10.48 -17.03 -1.86
C LEU A 352 10.30 -16.32 -0.51
N ALA A 353 11.39 -16.12 0.20
CA ALA A 353 11.43 -15.39 1.46
C ALA A 353 11.66 -13.89 1.21
N GLY A 354 10.59 -13.16 0.91
CA GLY A 354 10.65 -11.70 0.76
C GLY A 354 11.35 -11.26 -0.52
N ALA A 355 10.86 -11.71 -1.68
CA ALA A 355 11.39 -11.21 -2.96
C ALA A 355 11.09 -9.71 -3.15
N THR A 356 12.07 -8.97 -3.65
CA THR A 356 12.03 -7.50 -3.81
C THR A 356 12.44 -7.12 -5.23
N GLY A 357 13.65 -6.62 -5.46
CA GLY A 357 14.10 -6.18 -6.78
C GLY A 357 14.19 -7.30 -7.81
N VAL A 358 13.94 -6.95 -9.07
CA VAL A 358 14.06 -7.85 -10.21
C VAL A 358 14.64 -7.12 -11.41
N ALA A 359 15.62 -7.75 -12.08
CA ALA A 359 16.21 -7.24 -13.31
C ALA A 359 16.13 -8.29 -14.42
N ALA A 360 15.91 -7.85 -15.64
CA ALA A 360 16.00 -8.73 -16.81
C ALA A 360 17.47 -8.90 -17.21
N CYS A 361 17.88 -10.13 -17.50
CA CYS A 361 19.17 -10.42 -18.10
C CYS A 361 18.98 -11.16 -19.43
N ARG A 362 20.09 -11.46 -20.12
CA ARG A 362 20.04 -12.01 -21.48
C ARG A 362 19.25 -13.32 -21.59
N ASP A 363 19.30 -14.15 -20.55
CA ASP A 363 18.83 -15.53 -20.50
C ASP A 363 17.79 -15.78 -19.40
N GLY A 364 17.23 -14.72 -18.80
CA GLY A 364 16.25 -14.86 -17.73
C GLY A 364 16.08 -13.61 -16.87
N LEU A 365 15.82 -13.85 -15.58
CA LEU A 365 15.56 -12.82 -14.57
C LEU A 365 16.52 -12.99 -13.40
N LEU A 366 16.99 -11.88 -12.85
CA LEU A 366 17.69 -11.82 -11.57
C LEU A 366 16.74 -11.31 -10.51
N VAL A 367 16.71 -11.95 -9.34
CA VAL A 367 15.76 -11.61 -8.26
C VAL A 367 16.51 -11.52 -6.94
N ALA A 368 16.34 -10.41 -6.22
CA ALA A 368 16.77 -10.29 -4.83
C ALA A 368 15.75 -10.98 -3.92
N GLU A 369 16.20 -11.96 -3.13
CA GLU A 369 15.38 -12.60 -2.10
C GLU A 369 15.90 -12.16 -0.73
N THR A 370 15.40 -11.02 -0.26
CA THR A 370 15.93 -10.29 0.89
C THR A 370 15.96 -11.15 2.15
N GLY A 371 14.85 -11.84 2.45
CA GLY A 371 14.72 -12.65 3.66
C GLY A 371 15.61 -13.91 3.66
N ALA A 372 16.07 -14.35 2.48
CA ALA A 372 17.01 -15.47 2.35
C ALA A 372 18.46 -15.02 2.16
N GLY A 373 18.73 -13.70 2.10
CA GLY A 373 20.10 -13.19 1.93
C GLY A 373 20.77 -13.65 0.63
N ARG A 374 20.00 -13.77 -0.47
CA ARG A 374 20.51 -14.31 -1.74
C ARG A 374 19.97 -13.60 -2.98
N VAL A 375 20.68 -13.79 -4.09
CA VAL A 375 20.23 -13.40 -5.43
C VAL A 375 20.04 -14.67 -6.25
N LEU A 376 18.86 -14.79 -6.86
CA LEU A 376 18.49 -15.90 -7.74
C LEU A 376 18.62 -15.49 -9.21
N HIS A 377 18.93 -16.46 -10.06
CA HIS A 377 18.72 -16.39 -11.50
C HIS A 377 17.60 -17.38 -11.89
N LEU A 378 16.54 -16.86 -12.49
CA LEU A 378 15.41 -17.61 -13.04
C LEU A 378 15.57 -17.64 -14.56
N GLY A 379 16.08 -18.74 -15.10
CA GLY A 379 16.35 -18.90 -16.52
C GLY A 379 15.08 -19.00 -17.35
N ASP A 380 15.16 -18.59 -18.63
CA ASP A 380 14.06 -18.74 -19.59
C ASP A 380 13.70 -20.20 -19.88
N ASP A 381 14.59 -21.13 -19.55
CA ASP A 381 14.37 -22.58 -19.58
C ASP A 381 13.61 -23.11 -18.35
N GLY A 382 13.23 -22.23 -17.42
CA GLY A 382 12.56 -22.56 -16.16
C GLY A 382 13.50 -22.98 -15.03
N SER A 383 14.82 -22.93 -15.24
CA SER A 383 15.79 -23.22 -14.18
C SER A 383 15.79 -22.13 -13.11
N VAL A 384 15.97 -22.54 -11.84
CA VAL A 384 16.14 -21.62 -10.72
C VAL A 384 17.48 -21.92 -10.07
N THR A 385 18.40 -20.95 -10.14
CA THR A 385 19.76 -21.11 -9.62
C THR A 385 20.10 -19.99 -8.64
N VAL A 386 20.84 -20.32 -7.58
CA VAL A 386 21.37 -19.33 -6.65
C VAL A 386 22.63 -18.74 -7.26
N LEU A 387 22.59 -17.46 -7.59
CA LEU A 387 23.73 -16.73 -8.16
C LEU A 387 24.71 -16.28 -7.06
N ALA A 388 24.17 -15.79 -5.94
CA ALA A 388 24.93 -15.38 -4.77
C ALA A 388 24.12 -15.64 -3.50
N THR A 389 24.79 -15.94 -2.39
CA THR A 389 24.18 -16.20 -1.07
C THR A 389 25.03 -15.52 0.02
N GLY A 390 24.54 -15.51 1.27
CA GLY A 390 25.25 -14.89 2.39
C GLY A 390 25.27 -13.36 2.34
N LEU A 391 24.39 -12.76 1.54
CA LEU A 391 24.27 -11.32 1.38
C LEU A 391 23.47 -10.73 2.55
N ASP A 392 23.94 -9.59 3.07
CA ASP A 392 23.31 -8.91 4.20
C ASP A 392 22.16 -7.99 3.74
N GLY A 393 20.97 -8.57 3.63
CA GLY A 393 19.75 -7.88 3.21
C GLY A 393 19.80 -7.34 1.78
N PRO A 394 19.98 -8.19 0.75
CA PRO A 394 19.93 -7.76 -0.64
C PRO A 394 18.53 -7.25 -0.99
N VAL A 395 18.42 -6.02 -1.52
CA VAL A 395 17.12 -5.40 -1.80
C VAL A 395 16.86 -5.24 -3.29
N ASP A 396 17.82 -4.78 -4.07
CA ASP A 396 17.67 -4.65 -5.52
C ASP A 396 18.87 -5.21 -6.27
N VAL A 397 18.66 -5.52 -7.54
CA VAL A 397 19.66 -6.08 -8.45
C VAL A 397 19.64 -5.36 -9.78
N ALA A 398 20.81 -5.14 -10.37
CA ALA A 398 20.96 -4.57 -11.70
C ALA A 398 22.00 -5.35 -12.51
N VAL A 399 21.88 -5.31 -13.83
CA VAL A 399 22.84 -5.92 -14.75
C VAL A 399 23.24 -4.91 -15.81
N ASP A 400 24.54 -4.81 -16.08
CA ASP A 400 25.03 -3.95 -17.16
C ASP A 400 25.08 -4.69 -18.51
N PRO A 401 25.31 -3.98 -19.64
CA PRO A 401 25.39 -4.60 -20.96
C PRO A 401 26.50 -5.64 -21.13
N THR A 402 27.48 -5.69 -20.24
CA THR A 402 28.54 -6.71 -20.25
C THR A 402 28.13 -8.00 -19.52
N GLY A 403 27.01 -7.95 -18.78
CA GLY A 403 26.51 -9.05 -17.96
C GLY A 403 27.04 -9.04 -16.53
N ALA A 404 27.74 -7.98 -16.10
CA ALA A 404 28.12 -7.84 -14.70
C ALA A 404 26.88 -7.52 -13.86
N VAL A 405 26.77 -8.19 -12.71
CA VAL A 405 25.61 -8.11 -11.82
C VAL A 405 25.98 -7.30 -10.59
N TYR A 406 25.08 -6.41 -10.19
CA TYR A 406 25.22 -5.53 -9.04
C TYR A 406 24.04 -5.72 -8.09
N ALA A 407 24.25 -5.47 -6.81
CA ALA A 407 23.21 -5.55 -5.80
C ALA A 407 23.37 -4.45 -4.74
N THR A 408 22.25 -4.02 -4.16
CA THR A 408 22.20 -3.20 -2.96
C THR A 408 21.98 -4.05 -1.74
N LEU A 409 22.76 -3.80 -0.68
CA LEU A 409 22.74 -4.54 0.58
C LEU A 409 22.36 -3.58 1.70
N THR A 410 21.12 -3.67 2.17
CA THR A 410 20.59 -2.74 3.19
C THR A 410 21.17 -3.00 4.58
N GLY A 411 21.44 -4.27 4.93
CA GLY A 411 21.98 -4.64 6.23
C GLY A 411 23.42 -4.13 6.41
N SER A 412 24.24 -4.26 5.37
CA SER A 412 25.63 -3.81 5.41
C SER A 412 25.84 -2.37 4.94
N GLY A 413 24.82 -1.72 4.37
CA GLY A 413 24.90 -0.36 3.85
C GLY A 413 25.82 -0.23 2.63
N GLN A 414 25.72 -1.16 1.68
CA GLN A 414 26.66 -1.28 0.56
C GLN A 414 25.96 -1.38 -0.81
N VAL A 415 26.69 -0.95 -1.85
CA VAL A 415 26.46 -1.35 -3.24
C VAL A 415 27.63 -2.24 -3.65
N VAL A 416 27.32 -3.41 -4.19
CA VAL A 416 28.33 -4.43 -4.54
C VAL A 416 28.19 -4.89 -5.98
N ARG A 417 29.29 -5.31 -6.58
CA ARG A 417 29.30 -6.17 -7.77
C ARG A 417 29.43 -7.61 -7.32
N LEU A 418 28.56 -8.49 -7.84
CA LEU A 418 28.64 -9.93 -7.61
C LEU A 418 29.67 -10.51 -8.59
N ASP A 419 30.81 -10.93 -8.08
CA ASP A 419 31.87 -11.49 -8.93
C ASP A 419 31.52 -12.94 -9.30
N ARG A 420 31.56 -13.27 -10.61
CA ARG A 420 31.37 -14.64 -11.08
C ARG A 420 32.64 -15.46 -10.88
N ASP A 421 32.53 -16.67 -10.36
CA ASP A 421 33.63 -17.64 -10.35
C ASP A 421 33.87 -18.16 -11.79
N PRO A 422 35.06 -17.95 -12.39
CA PRO A 422 35.39 -18.50 -13.71
C PRO A 422 35.40 -20.02 -13.78
N ALA A 423 35.52 -20.72 -12.64
CA ALA A 423 35.60 -22.19 -12.56
C ALA A 423 34.27 -22.87 -12.18
N GLY A 424 33.26 -22.12 -11.74
CA GLY A 424 31.94 -22.62 -11.37
C GLY A 424 31.89 -23.54 -10.14
N ASP A 425 32.98 -23.62 -9.36
CA ASP A 425 33.18 -24.66 -8.33
C ASP A 425 33.26 -24.08 -6.90
N ARG A 426 33.26 -22.75 -6.75
CA ARG A 426 33.10 -22.05 -5.47
C ARG A 426 31.89 -21.14 -5.53
N ARG A 427 30.79 -21.63 -4.94
CA ARG A 427 29.77 -20.75 -4.36
C ARG A 427 30.42 -20.00 -3.20
N ASP A 428 29.99 -18.77 -2.95
CA ASP A 428 30.17 -18.05 -1.68
C ASP A 428 31.13 -16.81 -1.75
N ASP A 429 30.54 -15.65 -1.40
CA ASP A 429 31.15 -14.50 -0.71
C ASP A 429 31.97 -13.44 -1.47
N ARG A 430 32.34 -13.59 -2.75
CA ARG A 430 33.12 -12.56 -3.45
C ARG A 430 32.25 -11.45 -4.05
N CYS A 431 31.90 -10.51 -3.18
CA CYS A 431 31.38 -9.22 -3.57
C CYS A 431 32.52 -8.20 -3.68
N THR A 432 32.62 -7.49 -4.81
CA THR A 432 33.44 -6.28 -4.89
C THR A 432 32.60 -5.10 -4.40
N VAL A 433 32.97 -4.51 -3.27
CA VAL A 433 32.31 -3.31 -2.73
C VAL A 433 32.62 -2.10 -3.61
N LEU A 434 31.57 -1.46 -4.13
CA LEU A 434 31.64 -0.26 -4.97
C LEU A 434 31.32 1.00 -4.17
N ALA A 435 30.42 0.91 -3.19
CA ALA A 435 30.13 1.96 -2.23
C ALA A 435 29.79 1.34 -0.87
N ALA A 436 30.11 2.04 0.22
CA ALA A 436 29.89 1.60 1.60
C ALA A 436 29.53 2.78 2.50
N GLY A 437 28.98 2.48 3.69
CA GLY A 437 28.56 3.49 4.65
C GLY A 437 27.25 4.18 4.25
N LEU A 438 26.45 3.53 3.39
CA LEU A 438 25.17 4.03 2.93
C LEU A 438 24.05 3.67 3.93
N HIS A 439 23.06 4.54 4.05
CA HIS A 439 21.91 4.32 4.92
C HIS A 439 20.71 3.80 4.13
N ARG A 440 20.40 2.50 4.27
CA ARG A 440 19.37 1.80 3.48
C ARG A 440 19.50 2.04 1.96
N PRO A 441 20.59 1.58 1.32
CA PRO A 441 20.65 1.55 -0.14
C PRO A 441 19.62 0.56 -0.70
N GLU A 442 18.72 1.03 -1.55
CA GLU A 442 17.57 0.26 -2.06
C GLU A 442 17.61 0.13 -3.58
N GLY A 443 16.83 0.89 -4.34
CA GLY A 443 16.76 0.71 -5.80
C GLY A 443 18.09 0.93 -6.50
N LEU A 444 18.34 0.16 -7.56
CA LEU A 444 19.60 0.13 -8.29
C LEU A 444 19.37 0.05 -9.81
N ALA A 445 19.99 0.95 -10.56
CA ALA A 445 19.98 0.90 -12.03
C ALA A 445 21.36 1.16 -12.62
N VAL A 446 21.60 0.65 -13.83
CA VAL A 446 22.78 0.96 -14.64
C VAL A 446 22.35 1.89 -15.78
N ALA A 447 22.82 3.14 -15.80
CA ALA A 447 22.49 4.11 -16.83
C ALA A 447 23.66 5.06 -17.10
N GLY A 448 23.93 5.33 -18.38
CA GLY A 448 24.99 6.27 -18.78
C GLY A 448 26.39 5.89 -18.28
N GLY A 449 26.68 4.58 -18.18
CA GLY A 449 27.95 4.06 -17.68
C GLY A 449 28.16 4.14 -16.16
N ALA A 450 27.15 4.56 -15.40
CA ALA A 450 27.20 4.64 -13.94
C ALA A 450 26.11 3.76 -13.31
N LEU A 451 26.31 3.42 -12.03
CA LEU A 451 25.26 2.89 -11.19
C LEU A 451 24.51 4.04 -10.52
N TRP A 452 23.20 3.92 -10.44
CA TRP A 452 22.32 4.86 -9.76
C TRP A 452 21.65 4.14 -8.61
N CYS A 453 21.78 4.69 -7.39
CA CYS A 453 21.30 4.04 -6.17
C CYS A 453 20.43 4.99 -5.36
N ALA A 454 19.24 4.55 -4.98
CA ALA A 454 18.41 5.24 -3.99
C ALA A 454 18.93 4.91 -2.58
N GLU A 455 19.49 5.91 -1.89
CA GLU A 455 19.83 5.82 -0.47
C GLU A 455 18.62 6.30 0.35
N ALA A 456 17.71 5.37 0.62
CA ALA A 456 16.34 5.67 1.04
C ALA A 456 16.29 6.45 2.36
N ALA A 457 17.03 6.00 3.38
CA ALA A 457 17.01 6.63 4.70
C ALA A 457 17.66 8.02 4.71
N ALA A 458 18.54 8.30 3.76
CA ALA A 458 19.16 9.61 3.61
C ALA A 458 18.33 10.56 2.71
N GLY A 459 17.35 10.04 1.95
CA GLY A 459 16.58 10.82 0.99
C GLY A 459 17.43 11.32 -0.19
N ARG A 460 18.38 10.50 -0.66
CA ARG A 460 19.35 10.86 -1.71
C ARG A 460 19.36 9.85 -2.85
N LEU A 461 19.54 10.36 -4.08
CA LEU A 461 19.90 9.57 -5.24
C LEU A 461 21.41 9.72 -5.48
N LEU A 462 22.12 8.60 -5.51
CA LEU A 462 23.56 8.53 -5.70
C LEU A 462 23.88 8.12 -7.14
N ARG A 463 24.96 8.67 -7.68
CA ARG A 463 25.61 8.19 -8.91
C ARG A 463 26.98 7.64 -8.54
N ILE A 464 27.25 6.40 -8.91
CA ILE A 464 28.45 5.64 -8.55
C ILE A 464 29.14 5.21 -9.83
N ASP A 465 30.41 5.56 -9.97
CA ASP A 465 31.25 5.04 -11.05
C ASP A 465 31.68 3.59 -10.72
N PRO A 466 31.33 2.59 -11.54
CA PRO A 466 31.62 1.19 -11.23
C PRO A 466 33.11 0.83 -11.39
N VAL A 467 33.92 1.70 -12.01
CA VAL A 467 35.35 1.46 -12.28
C VAL A 467 36.21 2.08 -11.18
N ASP A 468 36.10 3.39 -10.97
CA ASP A 468 36.92 4.11 -10.00
C ASP A 468 36.26 4.24 -8.61
N ARG A 469 34.98 3.86 -8.49
CA ARG A 469 34.20 3.82 -7.24
C ARG A 469 33.91 5.20 -6.66
N THR A 470 33.98 6.25 -7.47
CA THR A 470 33.55 7.59 -7.07
C THR A 470 32.05 7.62 -6.83
N VAL A 471 31.64 8.12 -5.67
CA VAL A 471 30.23 8.29 -5.29
C VAL A 471 29.90 9.78 -5.26
N THR A 472 28.87 10.21 -5.99
CA THR A 472 28.36 11.57 -5.96
C THR A 472 26.86 11.59 -5.67
N VAL A 473 26.39 12.64 -4.99
CA VAL A 473 24.96 12.88 -4.78
C VAL A 473 24.40 13.53 -6.04
N ALA A 474 23.56 12.81 -6.77
CA ALA A 474 22.89 13.31 -7.97
C ALA A 474 21.64 14.11 -7.64
N ALA A 475 20.89 13.68 -6.62
CA ALA A 475 19.75 14.44 -6.08
C ALA A 475 19.59 14.20 -4.57
N SER A 476 18.98 15.18 -3.88
CA SER A 476 18.68 15.13 -2.44
C SER A 476 17.31 15.72 -2.15
N GLY A 477 16.75 15.43 -0.97
CA GLY A 477 15.41 15.86 -0.58
C GLY A 477 14.32 14.95 -1.17
N LEU A 478 14.64 13.69 -1.43
CA LEU A 478 13.73 12.70 -1.98
C LEU A 478 13.02 11.94 -0.85
N ALA A 479 11.68 11.90 -0.92
CA ALA A 479 10.84 11.20 0.05
C ALA A 479 10.63 9.73 -0.37
N PHE A 480 11.58 8.86 -0.03
CA PHE A 480 11.52 7.45 -0.42
C PHE A 480 10.65 6.57 0.48
N ASP A 481 10.40 7.01 1.71
CA ASP A 481 9.65 6.24 2.69
C ASP A 481 8.21 6.74 2.82
N VAL A 482 7.29 5.78 2.73
CA VAL A 482 6.04 5.85 3.49
C VAL A 482 6.35 5.04 4.75
N ARG A 483 6.53 5.72 5.89
CA ARG A 483 7.26 5.21 7.08
C ARG A 483 6.93 3.74 7.41
N PRO A 484 7.92 2.92 7.79
CA PRO A 484 7.63 1.58 8.30
C PRO A 484 6.75 1.65 9.54
N PRO A 485 5.92 0.62 9.77
CA PRO A 485 4.96 0.61 10.85
C PRO A 485 5.64 0.72 12.22
N HIS A 486 5.12 1.58 13.10
CA HIS A 486 5.40 1.46 14.53
C HIS A 486 4.57 0.29 15.06
N VAL A 487 5.09 -0.93 14.95
CA VAL A 487 4.52 -2.08 15.66
C VAL A 487 5.23 -2.18 17.00
N PRO A 488 4.57 -1.94 18.15
CA PRO A 488 5.13 -2.30 19.45
C PRO A 488 5.65 -3.75 19.44
N ALA A 489 6.84 -3.98 20.00
CA ALA A 489 7.54 -5.26 19.90
C ALA A 489 6.79 -6.47 20.51
N ASP A 490 5.69 -6.22 21.22
CA ASP A 490 4.81 -7.17 21.89
C ASP A 490 3.50 -7.46 21.14
N CYS A 491 3.25 -6.85 19.97
CA CYS A 491 2.03 -7.08 19.20
C CYS A 491 2.02 -8.45 18.50
N ARG A 492 0.87 -9.13 18.56
CA ARG A 492 0.67 -10.55 18.18
C ARG A 492 -0.25 -10.77 16.96
N SER A 493 -0.48 -9.77 16.12
CA SER A 493 -1.65 -9.77 15.21
C SER A 493 -1.67 -10.89 14.16
N GLY A 494 -0.52 -11.46 13.77
CA GLY A 494 -0.41 -12.65 12.92
C GLY A 494 -1.00 -12.59 11.50
N ALA A 495 -1.80 -11.58 11.13
CA ALA A 495 -2.69 -11.65 9.98
C ALA A 495 -2.49 -10.59 8.89
N ALA A 496 -1.67 -9.55 9.10
CA ALA A 496 -1.21 -8.70 8.02
C ALA A 496 0.14 -8.11 8.37
N THR A 497 1.19 -8.45 7.63
CA THR A 497 2.45 -7.72 7.70
C THR A 497 2.44 -6.68 6.59
N ARG A 498 2.52 -5.39 6.94
CA ARG A 498 2.81 -4.37 5.93
C ARG A 498 4.17 -4.71 5.30
N PRO A 499 4.26 -4.91 3.97
CA PRO A 499 5.53 -5.12 3.29
C PRO A 499 6.51 -3.98 3.59
N ALA A 500 7.79 -4.30 3.75
CA ALA A 500 8.81 -3.27 3.73
C ALA A 500 8.81 -2.61 2.34
N PRO A 501 8.54 -1.29 2.23
CA PRO A 501 8.66 -0.59 0.96
C PRO A 501 10.13 -0.62 0.52
N PHE A 502 10.35 -0.50 -0.79
CA PHE A 502 11.68 -0.13 -1.30
C PHE A 502 11.53 0.96 -2.38
N ALA A 503 12.56 1.77 -2.55
CA ALA A 503 12.60 2.85 -3.52
C ALA A 503 13.25 2.40 -4.83
N GLY A 504 12.45 1.94 -5.79
CA GLY A 504 12.92 1.48 -7.10
C GLY A 504 13.58 2.57 -7.93
N VAL A 505 14.62 2.16 -8.68
CA VAL A 505 15.32 2.99 -9.66
C VAL A 505 15.42 2.18 -10.95
N ALA A 506 15.14 2.80 -12.10
CA ALA A 506 15.28 2.14 -13.39
C ALA A 506 15.97 3.05 -14.41
N ALA A 507 16.75 2.45 -15.31
CA ALA A 507 17.34 3.18 -16.43
C ALA A 507 16.25 3.60 -17.43
N ALA A 508 16.30 4.85 -17.89
CA ALA A 508 15.55 5.30 -19.04
C ALA A 508 16.39 5.17 -20.33
N GLY A 509 15.73 5.13 -21.49
CA GLY A 509 16.40 4.96 -22.79
C GLY A 509 17.25 6.15 -23.25
N ASP A 510 17.14 7.30 -22.57
CA ASP A 510 17.84 8.56 -22.89
C ASP A 510 19.06 8.83 -21.99
N GLY A 511 19.42 7.88 -21.12
CA GLY A 511 20.52 8.03 -20.16
C GLY A 511 20.11 8.69 -18.84
N SER A 512 18.86 9.11 -18.69
CA SER A 512 18.26 9.44 -17.39
C SER A 512 17.88 8.19 -16.60
N VAL A 513 17.42 8.37 -15.37
CA VAL A 513 16.84 7.32 -14.54
C VAL A 513 15.44 7.71 -14.07
N LEU A 514 14.58 6.72 -13.94
CA LEU A 514 13.30 6.81 -13.26
C LEU A 514 13.49 6.47 -11.79
N VAL A 515 12.88 7.25 -10.91
CA VAL A 515 13.06 7.16 -9.46
C VAL A 515 11.68 7.17 -8.79
N ALA A 516 11.37 6.08 -8.10
CA ALA A 516 10.21 5.96 -7.23
C ALA A 516 10.33 6.89 -6.01
N VAL A 517 9.35 7.76 -5.76
CA VAL A 517 9.32 8.64 -4.58
C VAL A 517 8.09 8.29 -3.76
N ASN A 518 8.19 7.17 -3.02
CA ASN A 518 7.03 6.54 -2.39
C ASN A 518 6.32 7.47 -1.39
N GLY A 519 7.09 8.22 -0.59
CA GLY A 519 6.58 9.14 0.43
C GLY A 519 5.76 10.31 -0.13
N GLU A 520 5.88 10.61 -1.43
CA GLU A 520 5.03 11.60 -2.11
C GLU A 520 4.01 10.95 -3.07
N GLY A 521 4.11 9.64 -3.33
CA GLY A 521 3.24 8.95 -4.28
C GLY A 521 3.42 9.44 -5.72
N HIS A 522 4.66 9.63 -6.17
CA HIS A 522 4.96 9.96 -7.57
C HIS A 522 6.25 9.29 -8.08
N VAL A 523 6.57 9.53 -9.35
CA VAL A 523 7.83 9.13 -10.00
C VAL A 523 8.54 10.34 -10.58
N LEU A 524 9.85 10.42 -10.36
CA LEU A 524 10.74 11.42 -10.97
C LEU A 524 11.53 10.82 -12.12
N ARG A 525 11.79 11.62 -13.15
CA ARG A 525 12.88 11.40 -14.09
C ARG A 525 14.07 12.27 -13.68
N VAL A 526 15.24 11.67 -13.49
CA VAL A 526 16.48 12.38 -13.14
C VAL A 526 17.52 12.15 -14.21
N GLY A 527 17.98 13.21 -14.86
CA GLY A 527 18.91 13.16 -15.98
C GLY A 527 19.43 14.54 -16.39
N PRO A 528 20.29 14.62 -17.42
CA PRO A 528 20.88 15.88 -17.88
C PRO A 528 19.90 16.95 -18.34
#